data_AF-A0A4D5RGT9-F1
#
_entry.id   AF-A0A4D5RGT9-F1
#
_cell.length_a   1.000
_cell.length_b   1.000
_cell.length_c   1.000
_cell.angle_alpha   90.00
_cell.angle_beta   90.00
_cell.angle_gamma   90.00
#
_symmetry.space_group_name_H-M   'P 1'
#
loop_
_entity.id
_entity.type
_entity.pdbx_description
1 polymer ?
#
loop_
_entity_poly.entity_id
_entity_poly.type
_entity_poly.pdbx_seq_one_letter_code
_entity_poly.pdbx_strand_id
1 'polypeptide(L)'
;LCTFSAQWGACDVQTCGSAQLTSCFPADGARSPKVKFQISGVTVESLKEDCTNADPISTCVNDLKMDGCQDEERRQLQLLKDGLRTTRNSLCHEDLYQSMVDWNRCLNQTSFQMCMGEYNDERTTLERDGRLTRDERECRYGEYACFLKSTEGCPSTSLARKAVNDLHNTNHDLNNCTRFDRSSGKQQCDAERYWECFKRAEDRTEFPKAREEKLLAEDCKVLESVDSCTKYMENGGCSDELKQKLQYLKSDFASLRSHLCDPNLHTSVLEWNQCLNESAFQSCLELLPQDPCSTGNYNCFLNATTRCTRDSPAMKAVHHAINIHLDLKNCSRIDGNDVNINTPLDLKNCNRIDCNDGNGGITTSPKILLTLAALCISLFPLRK
;
A
#
# COMPACT_ATOMS: atom_id res chain seq x y z
N LEU A 1 25.35 59.06 20.37
CA LEU A 1 25.66 58.03 21.37
C LEU A 1 24.35 57.61 22.04
N CYS A 2 23.67 56.62 21.48
CA CYS A 2 22.61 55.88 22.17
C CYS A 2 23.01 54.41 22.10
N THR A 3 23.45 53.87 23.23
CA THR A 3 23.80 52.47 23.42
C THR A 3 22.50 51.68 23.65
N PHE A 4 22.08 50.90 22.65
CA PHE A 4 21.10 49.83 22.85
C PHE A 4 21.85 48.55 23.20
N SER A 5 21.71 48.11 24.44
CA SER A 5 22.08 46.74 24.84
C SER A 5 20.96 45.80 24.39
N ALA A 6 21.16 45.12 23.26
CA ALA A 6 20.33 43.98 22.90
C ALA A 6 20.86 42.76 23.67
N GLN A 7 20.20 42.41 24.78
CA GLN A 7 20.29 41.08 25.36
C GLN A 7 19.78 40.10 24.30
N TRP A 8 20.67 39.27 23.77
CA TRP A 8 20.29 38.11 22.99
C TRP A 8 19.57 37.14 23.92
N GLY A 9 18.25 37.32 24.07
CA GLY A 9 17.41 36.23 24.55
C GLY A 9 17.56 35.10 23.54
N ALA A 10 18.10 33.96 23.98
CA ALA A 10 18.02 32.74 23.21
C ALA A 10 16.53 32.55 22.87
N CYS A 11 16.19 32.56 21.57
CA CYS A 11 14.89 32.06 21.15
C CYS A 11 14.87 30.60 21.59
N ASP A 12 14.21 30.32 22.71
CA ASP A 12 13.85 28.98 23.13
C ASP A 12 12.93 28.44 22.03
N VAL A 13 13.53 27.85 21.00
CA VAL A 13 12.81 27.08 19.99
C VAL A 13 12.22 25.93 20.78
N GLN A 14 10.93 26.05 21.12
CA GLN A 14 10.21 24.97 21.79
C GLN A 14 10.43 23.70 20.98
N THR A 15 11.04 22.72 21.61
CA THR A 15 11.35 21.44 20.99
C THR A 15 10.09 20.59 20.99
N CYS A 16 9.81 19.96 19.86
CA CYS A 16 8.68 19.06 19.70
C CYS A 16 8.72 17.95 20.77
N GLY A 17 7.62 17.76 21.50
CA GLY A 17 7.50 16.75 22.54
C GLY A 17 7.49 15.31 22.02
N SER A 18 7.38 15.08 20.71
CA SER A 18 7.39 13.73 20.11
C SER A 18 8.67 12.95 20.46
N ALA A 19 9.81 13.64 20.56
CA ALA A 19 11.09 13.03 20.93
C ALA A 19 11.11 12.44 22.34
N GLN A 20 10.18 12.88 23.20
CA GLN A 20 10.04 12.40 24.58
C GLN A 20 8.98 11.30 24.72
N LEU A 21 8.32 10.90 23.64
CA LEU A 21 7.20 9.97 23.70
C LEU A 21 7.56 8.65 24.42
N THR A 22 8.74 8.11 24.16
CA THR A 22 9.19 6.84 24.74
C THR A 22 9.38 6.89 26.26
N SER A 23 9.61 8.09 26.84
CA SER A 23 9.77 8.23 28.29
C SER A 23 8.45 8.11 29.06
N CYS A 24 7.31 8.25 28.37
CA CYS A 24 5.99 8.06 28.95
C CYS A 24 5.61 6.59 29.17
N PHE A 25 6.43 5.65 28.69
CA PHE A 25 6.16 4.22 28.79
C PHE A 25 7.13 3.54 29.76
N PRO A 26 6.66 2.53 30.51
CA PRO A 26 7.52 1.78 31.41
C PRO A 26 8.65 1.07 30.64
N ALA A 27 9.85 1.07 31.23
CA ALA A 27 11.02 0.39 30.67
C ALA A 27 10.90 -1.13 30.90
N ASP A 28 10.13 -1.82 30.06
CA ASP A 28 9.80 -3.24 30.20
C ASP A 28 10.59 -4.17 29.27
N GLY A 29 11.67 -3.66 28.65
CA GLY A 29 12.52 -4.44 27.73
C GLY A 29 11.88 -4.72 26.36
N ALA A 30 10.67 -4.22 26.09
CA ALA A 30 10.07 -4.26 24.77
C ALA A 30 10.77 -3.27 23.82
N ARG A 31 10.96 -3.66 22.55
CA ARG A 31 11.59 -2.81 21.52
C ARG A 31 10.72 -1.62 21.08
N SER A 32 9.43 -1.58 21.46
CA SER A 32 8.52 -0.47 21.13
C SER A 32 7.49 -0.20 22.23
N PRO A 33 7.09 1.08 22.42
CA PRO A 33 6.00 1.47 23.32
C PRO A 33 4.70 0.74 22.97
N LYS A 34 4.05 0.11 23.96
CA LYS A 34 2.75 -0.55 23.77
C LYS A 34 1.88 -0.43 25.02
N VAL A 35 0.57 -0.27 24.81
CA VAL A 35 -0.42 -0.46 25.86
C VAL A 35 -0.79 -1.93 25.88
N LYS A 36 -0.61 -2.58 27.04
CA LYS A 36 -0.97 -3.99 27.24
C LYS A 36 -2.40 -4.07 27.72
N PHE A 37 -3.14 -5.00 27.15
CA PHE A 37 -4.47 -5.40 27.59
C PHE A 37 -4.69 -6.83 27.16
N GLN A 38 -5.14 -7.65 28.08
CA GLN A 38 -5.39 -9.06 27.80
C GLN A 38 -6.84 -9.27 27.43
N ILE A 39 -7.10 -9.78 26.22
CA ILE A 39 -8.47 -9.97 25.72
C ILE A 39 -9.10 -11.28 26.24
N SER A 40 -8.29 -12.31 26.50
CA SER A 40 -8.75 -13.64 26.94
C SER A 40 -8.41 -13.91 28.40
N GLY A 41 -9.35 -14.51 29.16
CA GLY A 41 -9.14 -14.82 30.58
C GLY A 41 -9.19 -13.59 31.49
N VAL A 42 -9.95 -12.56 31.08
CA VAL A 42 -10.07 -11.28 31.78
C VAL A 42 -10.62 -11.48 33.19
N THR A 43 -9.91 -10.90 34.16
CA THR A 43 -10.35 -10.79 35.56
C THR A 43 -10.62 -9.33 35.89
N VAL A 44 -11.34 -9.07 36.98
CA VAL A 44 -11.52 -7.69 37.48
C VAL A 44 -10.15 -7.08 37.81
N GLU A 45 -9.27 -7.89 38.37
CA GLU A 45 -7.91 -7.52 38.75
C GLU A 45 -7.06 -7.15 37.54
N SER A 46 -7.09 -7.93 36.46
CA SER A 46 -6.33 -7.63 35.24
C SER A 46 -6.82 -6.35 34.56
N LEU A 47 -8.13 -6.08 34.52
CA LEU A 47 -8.66 -4.83 33.97
C LEU A 47 -8.28 -3.61 34.80
N LYS A 48 -8.28 -3.75 36.14
CA LYS A 48 -7.83 -2.68 37.04
C LYS A 48 -6.36 -2.37 36.85
N GLU A 49 -5.53 -3.40 36.66
CA GLU A 49 -4.12 -3.23 36.33
C GLU A 49 -3.96 -2.51 34.99
N ASP A 50 -4.66 -2.95 33.94
CA ASP A 50 -4.63 -2.33 32.61
C ASP A 50 -5.06 -0.85 32.65
N CYS A 51 -6.13 -0.51 33.39
CA CYS A 51 -6.55 0.87 33.60
C CYS A 51 -5.51 1.70 34.38
N THR A 52 -4.95 1.12 35.44
CA THR A 52 -3.91 1.78 36.28
C THR A 52 -2.64 2.06 35.48
N ASN A 53 -2.33 1.21 34.48
CA ASN A 53 -1.21 1.42 33.58
C ASN A 53 -1.53 2.45 32.48
N ALA A 54 -2.76 2.47 31.96
CA ALA A 54 -3.16 3.36 30.87
C ALA A 54 -3.25 4.84 31.30
N ASP A 55 -3.67 5.12 32.54
CA ASP A 55 -3.85 6.49 33.05
C ASP A 55 -2.55 7.33 33.11
N PRO A 56 -1.43 6.87 33.71
CA PRO A 56 -0.18 7.64 33.73
C PRO A 56 0.41 7.81 32.34
N ILE A 57 0.30 6.81 31.46
CA ILE A 57 0.74 6.90 30.06
C ILE A 57 -0.06 7.98 29.33
N SER A 58 -1.39 7.93 29.42
CA SER A 58 -2.27 8.91 28.77
C SER A 58 -2.01 10.33 29.30
N THR A 59 -1.80 10.48 30.61
CA THR A 59 -1.48 11.77 31.23
C THR A 59 -0.14 12.31 30.72
N CYS A 60 0.92 11.51 30.77
CA CYS A 60 2.25 11.91 30.29
C CYS A 60 2.23 12.33 28.82
N VAL A 61 1.60 11.54 27.94
CA VAL A 61 1.55 11.85 26.50
C VAL A 61 0.72 13.11 26.23
N ASN A 62 -0.35 13.35 26.99
CA ASN A 62 -1.15 14.56 26.87
C ASN A 62 -0.35 15.83 27.21
N ASP A 63 0.59 15.75 28.16
CA ASP A 63 1.44 16.87 28.57
C ASP A 63 2.58 17.20 27.58
N LEU A 64 2.84 16.32 26.59
CA LEU A 64 3.85 16.57 25.56
C LEU A 64 3.50 17.81 24.73
N LYS A 65 4.46 18.73 24.58
CA LYS A 65 4.26 19.96 23.78
C LYS A 65 4.20 19.65 22.29
N MET A 66 3.25 20.26 21.59
CA MET A 66 3.12 20.18 20.12
C MET A 66 3.72 21.40 19.40
N ASP A 67 4.14 22.40 20.18
CA ASP A 67 4.84 23.58 19.67
C ASP A 67 6.22 23.16 19.18
N GLY A 68 6.59 23.60 17.96
CA GLY A 68 7.85 23.22 17.31
C GLY A 68 7.86 21.87 16.59
N CYS A 69 6.76 21.11 16.57
CA CYS A 69 6.62 19.93 15.72
C CYS A 69 6.36 20.31 14.26
N GLN A 70 6.88 19.52 13.32
CA GLN A 70 6.46 19.59 11.91
C GLN A 70 4.98 19.19 11.78
N ASP A 71 4.31 19.59 10.69
CA ASP A 71 2.87 19.35 10.51
C ASP A 71 2.51 17.86 10.60
N GLU A 72 3.32 16.98 10.03
CA GLU A 72 3.11 15.53 10.10
C GLU A 72 3.30 14.99 11.51
N GLU A 73 4.40 15.35 12.19
CA GLU A 73 4.67 14.94 13.57
C GLU A 73 3.59 15.43 14.53
N ARG A 74 3.09 16.65 14.31
CA ARG A 74 1.99 17.22 15.09
C ARG A 74 0.70 16.43 14.89
N ARG A 75 0.36 16.06 13.64
CA ARG A 75 -0.82 15.23 13.34
C ARG A 75 -0.71 13.86 14.02
N GLN A 76 0.44 13.20 13.90
CA GLN A 76 0.66 11.89 14.54
C GLN A 76 0.58 11.96 16.06
N LEU A 77 1.24 12.96 16.67
CA LEU A 77 1.19 13.16 18.11
C LEU A 77 -0.24 13.45 18.61
N GLN A 78 -1.03 14.21 17.84
CA GLN A 78 -2.44 14.48 18.17
C GLN A 78 -3.29 13.22 18.07
N LEU A 79 -3.14 12.41 17.01
CA LEU A 79 -3.84 11.13 16.87
C LEU A 79 -3.55 10.20 18.04
N LEU A 80 -2.28 10.14 18.47
CA LEU A 80 -1.86 9.31 19.58
C LEU A 80 -2.42 9.80 20.93
N LYS A 81 -2.41 11.12 21.19
CA LYS A 81 -3.06 11.70 22.38
C LYS A 81 -4.53 11.32 22.45
N ASP A 82 -5.23 11.43 21.32
CA ASP A 82 -6.64 11.08 21.24
C ASP A 82 -6.88 9.58 21.44
N GLY A 83 -6.06 8.72 20.82
CA GLY A 83 -6.14 7.26 20.96
C GLY A 83 -5.86 6.78 22.39
N LEU A 84 -4.81 7.30 23.04
CA LEU A 84 -4.50 6.96 24.42
C LEU A 84 -5.61 7.39 25.38
N ARG A 85 -6.20 8.58 25.16
CA ARG A 85 -7.33 9.05 25.94
C ARG A 85 -8.56 8.17 25.77
N THR A 86 -8.92 7.78 24.54
CA THR A 86 -10.07 6.90 24.30
C THR A 86 -9.84 5.50 24.86
N THR A 87 -8.64 4.95 24.70
CA THR A 87 -8.23 3.67 25.29
C THR A 87 -8.35 3.70 26.80
N ARG A 88 -7.78 4.71 27.46
CA ARG A 88 -7.93 4.89 28.91
C ARG A 88 -9.41 4.95 29.32
N ASN A 89 -10.20 5.78 28.64
CA ASN A 89 -11.63 5.92 28.96
C ASN A 89 -12.38 4.58 28.84
N SER A 90 -12.06 3.77 27.84
CA SER A 90 -12.68 2.46 27.65
C SER A 90 -12.20 1.44 28.69
N LEU A 91 -10.89 1.36 28.93
CA LEU A 91 -10.26 0.45 29.91
C LEU A 91 -10.71 0.72 31.34
N CYS A 92 -10.89 2.00 31.69
CA CYS A 92 -11.29 2.44 33.02
C CYS A 92 -12.80 2.57 33.18
N HIS A 93 -13.60 2.14 32.19
CA HIS A 93 -15.05 2.21 32.30
C HIS A 93 -15.57 1.16 33.30
N GLU A 94 -16.47 1.57 34.20
CA GLU A 94 -16.99 0.72 35.28
C GLU A 94 -17.66 -0.57 34.77
N ASP A 95 -18.43 -0.47 33.69
CA ASP A 95 -19.11 -1.60 33.06
C ASP A 95 -18.22 -2.48 32.15
N LEU A 96 -16.94 -2.15 31.96
CA LEU A 96 -16.10 -2.89 31.01
C LEU A 96 -15.99 -4.35 31.39
N TYR A 97 -15.82 -4.66 32.68
CA TYR A 97 -15.68 -6.04 33.14
C TYR A 97 -16.89 -6.90 32.75
N GLN A 98 -18.09 -6.43 33.05
CA GLN A 98 -19.31 -7.16 32.72
C GLN A 98 -19.46 -7.30 31.20
N SER A 99 -19.17 -6.23 30.44
CA SER A 99 -19.19 -6.30 28.99
C SER A 99 -18.18 -7.32 28.44
N MET A 100 -16.99 -7.44 29.02
CA MET A 100 -15.96 -8.41 28.61
C MET A 100 -16.38 -9.85 28.93
N VAL A 101 -17.07 -10.08 30.06
CA VAL A 101 -17.61 -11.41 30.40
C VAL A 101 -18.65 -11.85 29.38
N ASP A 102 -19.61 -10.99 29.05
CA ASP A 102 -20.65 -11.32 28.08
C ASP A 102 -20.10 -11.49 26.67
N TRP A 103 -19.09 -10.69 26.33
CA TRP A 103 -18.41 -10.82 25.06
C TRP A 103 -17.56 -12.08 24.94
N ASN A 104 -16.83 -12.47 25.99
CA ASN A 104 -16.08 -13.74 26.04
C ASN A 104 -17.00 -14.96 25.95
N ARG A 105 -18.23 -14.88 26.47
CA ARG A 105 -19.23 -15.94 26.29
C ARG A 105 -19.67 -16.08 24.83
N CYS A 106 -19.69 -14.98 24.09
CA CYS A 106 -20.07 -14.95 22.70
C CYS A 106 -18.92 -15.31 21.73
N LEU A 107 -17.68 -14.98 22.10
CA LEU A 107 -16.48 -15.26 21.32
C LEU A 107 -16.41 -16.73 20.89
N ASN A 108 -16.24 -16.97 19.59
CA ASN A 108 -15.93 -18.30 19.09
C ASN A 108 -14.45 -18.61 19.34
N GLN A 109 -14.16 -19.16 20.52
CA GLN A 109 -12.80 -19.41 20.98
C GLN A 109 -12.05 -20.40 20.08
N THR A 110 -12.73 -21.42 19.54
CA THR A 110 -12.12 -22.37 18.59
C THR A 110 -11.70 -21.66 17.31
N SER A 111 -12.56 -20.82 16.73
CA SER A 111 -12.22 -20.02 15.55
C SER A 111 -11.08 -19.04 15.83
N PHE A 112 -11.06 -18.42 17.02
CA PHE A 112 -9.97 -17.53 17.42
C PHE A 112 -8.63 -18.29 17.50
N GLN A 113 -8.61 -19.43 18.19
CA GLN A 113 -7.38 -20.23 18.36
C GLN A 113 -6.85 -20.77 17.03
N MET A 114 -7.73 -21.29 16.16
CA MET A 114 -7.32 -21.77 14.83
C MET A 114 -6.74 -20.63 14.00
N CYS A 115 -7.42 -19.48 13.95
CA CYS A 115 -6.94 -18.32 13.20
C CYS A 115 -5.59 -17.81 13.74
N MET A 116 -5.45 -17.69 15.06
CA MET A 116 -4.18 -17.29 15.68
C MET A 116 -3.06 -18.31 15.43
N GLY A 117 -3.39 -19.61 15.39
CA GLY A 117 -2.45 -20.66 15.01
C GLY A 117 -1.94 -20.47 13.58
N GLU A 118 -2.86 -20.40 12.62
CA GLU A 118 -2.53 -20.16 11.20
C GLU A 118 -1.73 -18.88 10.99
N TYR A 119 -2.13 -17.81 11.67
CA TYR A 119 -1.43 -16.53 11.65
C TYR A 119 0.01 -16.62 12.18
N ASN A 120 0.20 -17.28 13.33
CA ASN A 120 1.53 -17.42 13.92
C ASN A 120 2.42 -18.34 13.07
N ASP A 121 1.89 -19.45 12.55
CA ASP A 121 2.63 -20.38 11.68
C ASP A 121 3.10 -19.69 10.41
N GLU A 122 2.22 -18.91 9.78
CA GLU A 122 2.58 -18.08 8.64
C GLU A 122 3.64 -17.06 9.01
N ARG A 123 3.45 -16.31 10.10
CA ARG A 123 4.42 -15.29 10.51
C ARG A 123 5.81 -15.89 10.77
N THR A 124 5.87 -17.03 11.45
CA THR A 124 7.11 -17.77 11.69
C THR A 124 7.75 -18.24 10.39
N THR A 125 6.94 -18.68 9.42
CA THR A 125 7.42 -19.08 8.09
C THR A 125 8.00 -17.88 7.34
N LEU A 126 7.28 -16.76 7.30
CA LEU A 126 7.75 -15.51 6.70
C LEU A 126 9.02 -14.98 7.35
N GLU A 127 9.15 -15.09 8.67
CA GLU A 127 10.35 -14.69 9.39
C GLU A 127 11.55 -15.55 9.01
N ARG A 128 11.36 -16.88 8.99
CA ARG A 128 12.39 -17.85 8.59
C ARG A 128 12.88 -17.60 7.17
N ASP A 129 11.95 -17.30 6.26
CA ASP A 129 12.23 -17.10 4.85
C ASP A 129 12.72 -15.67 4.54
N GLY A 130 12.82 -14.79 5.55
CA GLY A 130 13.21 -13.40 5.38
C GLY A 130 12.17 -12.53 4.64
N ARG A 131 10.94 -13.03 4.52
CA ARG A 131 9.81 -12.40 3.81
C ARG A 131 8.90 -11.59 4.71
N LEU A 132 9.13 -11.62 6.03
CA LEU A 132 8.33 -10.88 7.00
C LEU A 132 8.52 -9.37 6.83
N THR A 133 7.47 -8.69 6.39
CA THR A 133 7.48 -7.23 6.22
C THR A 133 7.57 -6.51 7.56
N ARG A 134 8.02 -5.25 7.53
CA ARG A 134 8.01 -4.38 8.71
C ARG A 134 6.60 -4.24 9.30
N ASP A 135 5.60 -4.06 8.44
CA ASP A 135 4.22 -3.84 8.89
C ASP A 135 3.65 -5.09 9.53
N GLU A 136 3.96 -6.28 8.99
CA GLU A 136 3.52 -7.54 9.61
C GLU A 136 4.20 -7.78 10.96
N ARG A 137 5.46 -7.33 11.10
CA ARG A 137 6.21 -7.39 12.36
C ARG A 137 5.68 -6.41 13.41
N GLU A 138 5.38 -5.17 13.02
CA GLU A 138 5.06 -4.07 13.94
C GLU A 138 3.55 -3.94 14.18
N CYS A 139 2.74 -4.00 13.12
CA CYS A 139 1.31 -3.71 13.16
C CYS A 139 0.45 -4.92 13.54
N ARG A 140 0.91 -6.16 13.27
CA ARG A 140 0.23 -7.41 13.68
C ARG A 140 -1.26 -7.45 13.30
N TYR A 141 -1.59 -7.01 12.08
CA TYR A 141 -2.96 -6.90 11.62
C TYR A 141 -3.73 -8.23 11.64
N GLY A 142 -3.05 -9.34 11.38
CA GLY A 142 -3.66 -10.67 11.44
C GLY A 142 -4.17 -11.03 12.83
N GLU A 143 -3.51 -10.59 13.91
CA GLU A 143 -3.97 -10.86 15.28
C GLU A 143 -5.32 -10.22 15.54
N TYR A 144 -5.46 -8.94 15.15
CA TYR A 144 -6.70 -8.22 15.31
C TYR A 144 -7.78 -8.68 14.32
N ALA A 145 -7.43 -9.06 13.10
CA ALA A 145 -8.36 -9.66 12.15
C ALA A 145 -8.93 -10.99 12.68
N CYS A 146 -8.08 -11.87 13.21
CA CYS A 146 -8.50 -13.11 13.88
C CYS A 146 -9.44 -12.83 15.04
N PHE A 147 -9.07 -11.84 15.85
CA PHE A 147 -9.88 -11.38 16.97
C PHE A 147 -11.29 -10.99 16.52
N LEU A 148 -11.39 -10.09 15.55
CA LEU A 148 -12.68 -9.61 15.07
C LEU A 148 -13.51 -10.69 14.38
N LYS A 149 -12.87 -11.57 13.59
CA LYS A 149 -13.54 -12.68 12.90
C LYS A 149 -14.19 -13.63 13.90
N SER A 150 -13.50 -13.91 15.01
CA SER A 150 -14.03 -14.75 16.07
C SER A 150 -15.19 -14.12 16.87
N THR A 151 -15.48 -12.83 16.67
CA THR A 151 -16.56 -12.08 17.34
C THR A 151 -17.66 -11.60 16.39
N GLU A 152 -17.73 -12.13 15.17
CA GLU A 152 -18.77 -11.74 14.19
C GLU A 152 -20.20 -12.00 14.68
N GLY A 153 -20.40 -13.01 15.54
CA GLY A 153 -21.69 -13.29 16.18
C GLY A 153 -22.02 -12.41 17.39
N CYS A 154 -21.14 -11.49 17.78
CA CYS A 154 -21.25 -10.73 19.02
C CYS A 154 -21.78 -9.32 18.82
N PRO A 155 -22.39 -8.71 19.87
CA PRO A 155 -22.90 -7.34 19.78
C PRO A 155 -21.81 -6.35 19.33
N SER A 156 -22.03 -5.73 18.17
CA SER A 156 -21.08 -4.80 17.53
C SER A 156 -20.91 -3.48 18.29
N THR A 157 -21.85 -3.13 19.16
CA THR A 157 -21.85 -1.90 19.96
C THR A 157 -21.48 -2.14 21.43
N SER A 158 -20.99 -3.33 21.78
CA SER A 158 -20.57 -3.62 23.16
C SER A 158 -19.36 -2.76 23.57
N LEU A 159 -19.34 -2.40 24.85
CA LEU A 159 -18.21 -1.67 25.45
C LEU A 159 -16.91 -2.47 25.35
N ALA A 160 -16.98 -3.81 25.48
CA ALA A 160 -15.86 -4.72 25.26
C ALA A 160 -15.25 -4.58 23.86
N ARG A 161 -16.09 -4.63 22.81
CA ARG A 161 -15.62 -4.44 21.43
C ARG A 161 -15.02 -3.05 21.25
N LYS A 162 -15.66 -2.02 21.80
CA LYS A 162 -15.11 -0.65 21.78
C LYS A 162 -13.73 -0.57 22.45
N ALA A 163 -13.55 -1.17 23.63
CA ALA A 163 -12.29 -1.15 24.36
C ALA A 163 -11.16 -1.84 23.59
N VAL A 164 -11.44 -3.01 22.99
CA VAL A 164 -10.47 -3.72 22.16
C VAL A 164 -10.13 -2.93 20.89
N ASN A 165 -11.12 -2.31 20.25
CA ASN A 165 -10.87 -1.46 19.08
C ASN A 165 -9.99 -0.25 19.44
N ASP A 166 -10.33 0.46 20.53
CA ASP A 166 -9.59 1.64 20.99
C ASP A 166 -8.12 1.27 21.30
N LEU A 167 -7.91 0.16 21.99
CA LEU A 167 -6.58 -0.38 22.30
C LEU A 167 -5.78 -0.70 21.03
N HIS A 168 -6.34 -1.49 20.11
CA HIS A 168 -5.63 -1.88 18.89
C HIS A 168 -5.29 -0.66 18.04
N ASN A 169 -6.22 0.28 17.88
CA ASN A 169 -5.97 1.52 17.15
C ASN A 169 -4.88 2.37 17.81
N THR A 170 -4.83 2.42 19.14
CA THR A 170 -3.76 3.14 19.86
C THR A 170 -2.41 2.47 19.67
N ASN A 171 -2.36 1.14 19.72
CA ASN A 171 -1.13 0.40 19.42
C ASN A 171 -0.72 0.54 17.94
N HIS A 172 -1.67 0.68 17.02
CA HIS A 172 -1.38 1.02 15.62
C HIS A 172 -0.78 2.43 15.51
N ASP A 173 -1.39 3.44 16.13
CA ASP A 173 -0.86 4.82 16.14
C ASP A 173 0.58 4.87 16.71
N LEU A 174 0.87 4.10 17.77
CA LEU A 174 2.21 4.01 18.37
C LEU A 174 3.28 3.44 17.42
N ASN A 175 2.88 2.59 16.47
CA ASN A 175 3.78 1.97 15.51
C ASN A 175 3.69 2.61 14.10
N ASN A 176 3.02 3.78 13.98
CA ASN A 176 2.71 4.43 12.70
C ASN A 176 2.01 3.49 11.71
N CYS A 177 1.09 2.68 12.21
CA CYS A 177 0.26 1.78 11.43
C CYS A 177 -1.10 2.42 11.16
N THR A 178 -1.70 2.14 10.00
CA THR A 178 -3.09 2.52 9.71
C THR A 178 -4.03 1.89 10.74
N ARG A 179 -4.97 2.68 11.26
CA ARG A 179 -6.06 2.22 12.15
C ARG A 179 -6.97 1.21 11.45
N PHE A 180 -7.66 0.41 12.25
CA PHE A 180 -8.53 -0.66 11.80
C PHE A 180 -9.99 -0.31 12.15
N ASP A 181 -10.81 -0.04 11.14
CA ASP A 181 -12.16 0.52 11.30
C ASP A 181 -13.27 -0.54 11.10
N ARG A 182 -13.39 -1.50 12.04
CA ARG A 182 -14.45 -2.54 12.03
C ARG A 182 -15.57 -2.31 13.03
N SER A 183 -15.67 -1.09 13.59
CA SER A 183 -16.63 -0.75 14.64
C SER A 183 -18.10 -0.77 14.18
N SER A 184 -18.36 -0.65 12.88
CA SER A 184 -19.68 -0.39 12.31
C SER A 184 -20.43 -1.61 11.76
N GLY A 185 -19.82 -2.80 11.73
CA GLY A 185 -20.42 -3.99 11.10
C GLY A 185 -20.60 -3.89 9.57
N LYS A 186 -20.09 -2.82 8.94
CA LYS A 186 -19.96 -2.71 7.48
C LYS A 186 -18.69 -3.44 7.03
N GLN A 187 -18.72 -4.01 5.83
CA GLN A 187 -17.49 -4.52 5.19
C GLN A 187 -16.47 -3.38 5.12
N GLN A 188 -15.21 -3.66 5.44
CA GLN A 188 -14.16 -2.66 5.48
C GLN A 188 -13.62 -2.38 4.07
N CYS A 189 -13.07 -1.19 3.89
CA CYS A 189 -12.29 -0.83 2.71
C CYS A 189 -10.84 -0.55 3.11
N ASP A 190 -9.99 -1.56 3.07
CA ASP A 190 -8.54 -1.46 3.30
C ASP A 190 -7.77 -0.98 2.07
N ALA A 191 -8.40 -0.22 1.16
CA ALA A 191 -7.79 0.09 -0.12
C ALA A 191 -6.45 0.83 -0.02
N GLU A 192 -6.32 1.75 0.94
CA GLU A 192 -5.06 2.46 1.20
C GLU A 192 -3.97 1.48 1.65
N ARG A 193 -4.29 0.57 2.57
CA ARG A 193 -3.34 -0.46 3.03
C ARG A 193 -2.96 -1.44 1.93
N TYR A 194 -3.94 -1.85 1.11
CA TYR A 194 -3.68 -2.65 -0.09
C TYR A 194 -2.68 -1.94 -0.99
N TRP A 195 -2.92 -0.66 -1.27
CA TRP A 195 -2.08 0.16 -2.13
C TRP A 195 -0.64 0.28 -1.61
N GLU A 196 -0.47 0.50 -0.30
CA GLU A 196 0.85 0.59 0.33
C GLU A 196 1.65 -0.71 0.18
N CYS A 197 1.02 -1.88 0.31
CA CYS A 197 1.69 -3.17 0.07
C CYS A 197 2.25 -3.25 -1.35
N PHE A 198 1.45 -2.90 -2.34
CA PHE A 198 1.84 -2.93 -3.76
C PHE A 198 2.93 -1.90 -4.06
N LYS A 199 2.76 -0.66 -3.59
CA LYS A 199 3.73 0.42 -3.79
C LYS A 199 5.09 0.09 -3.18
N ARG A 200 5.11 -0.45 -1.95
CA ARG A 200 6.37 -0.86 -1.31
C ARG A 200 7.07 -1.97 -2.09
N ALA A 201 6.31 -2.88 -2.69
CA ALA A 201 6.89 -3.93 -3.51
C ALA A 201 7.45 -3.38 -4.82
N GLU A 202 6.73 -2.47 -5.49
CA GLU A 202 7.22 -1.75 -6.66
C GLU A 202 8.51 -0.98 -6.36
N ASP A 203 8.55 -0.18 -5.28
CA ASP A 203 9.71 0.62 -4.88
C ASP A 203 10.97 -0.24 -4.59
N ARG A 204 10.78 -1.52 -4.24
CA ARG A 204 11.86 -2.46 -3.91
C ARG A 204 12.22 -3.42 -5.04
N THR A 205 11.40 -3.46 -6.10
CA THR A 205 11.64 -4.34 -7.25
C THR A 205 12.55 -3.63 -8.22
N GLU A 206 13.68 -4.24 -8.58
CA GLU A 206 14.63 -3.66 -9.52
C GLU A 206 14.31 -4.02 -10.98
N PHE A 207 13.60 -5.12 -11.22
CA PHE A 207 13.11 -5.49 -12.54
C PHE A 207 12.28 -4.36 -13.18
N PRO A 208 12.47 -4.03 -14.48
CA PRO A 208 13.29 -4.74 -15.48
C PRO A 208 14.75 -4.26 -15.60
N LYS A 209 15.24 -3.43 -14.67
CA LYS A 209 16.64 -2.96 -14.70
C LYS A 209 17.61 -4.05 -14.23
N ALA A 210 17.18 -4.88 -13.27
CA ALA A 210 17.93 -6.04 -12.82
C ALA A 210 18.10 -7.07 -13.95
N ARG A 211 19.35 -7.45 -14.22
CA ARG A 211 19.70 -8.47 -15.24
C ARG A 211 20.42 -9.68 -14.66
N GLU A 212 20.81 -9.62 -13.38
CA GLU A 212 21.52 -10.69 -12.69
C GLU A 212 20.54 -11.65 -12.00
N GLU A 213 20.79 -12.95 -12.09
CA GLU A 213 19.96 -14.00 -11.47
C GLU A 213 19.69 -13.76 -9.98
N LYS A 214 20.70 -13.30 -9.24
CA LYS A 214 20.55 -13.02 -7.81
C LYS A 214 19.55 -11.89 -7.53
N LEU A 215 19.61 -10.81 -8.29
CA LEU A 215 18.68 -9.67 -8.15
C LEU A 215 17.25 -10.07 -8.52
N LEU A 216 17.09 -10.86 -9.59
CA LEU A 216 15.77 -11.41 -9.98
C LEU A 216 15.19 -12.32 -8.89
N ALA A 217 16.03 -13.10 -8.22
CA ALA A 217 15.61 -13.92 -7.08
C ALA A 217 15.22 -13.07 -5.86
N GLU A 218 15.87 -11.91 -5.65
CA GLU A 218 15.49 -10.94 -4.62
C GLU A 218 14.14 -10.28 -4.97
N ASP A 219 13.94 -9.88 -6.22
CA ASP A 219 12.66 -9.35 -6.73
C ASP A 219 11.51 -10.35 -6.55
N CYS A 220 11.72 -11.63 -6.86
CA CYS A 220 10.74 -12.69 -6.61
C CYS A 220 10.32 -12.73 -5.13
N LYS A 221 11.28 -12.66 -4.19
CA LYS A 221 10.98 -12.62 -2.74
C LYS A 221 10.20 -11.37 -2.32
N VAL A 222 10.49 -10.22 -2.93
CA VAL A 222 9.73 -8.98 -2.69
C VAL A 222 8.27 -9.16 -3.09
N LEU A 223 8.01 -9.68 -4.30
CA LEU A 223 6.65 -9.89 -4.79
C LEU A 223 5.89 -10.95 -3.98
N GLU A 224 6.59 -11.99 -3.53
CA GLU A 224 6.05 -12.99 -2.61
C GLU A 224 5.62 -12.43 -1.24
N SER A 225 6.14 -11.27 -0.82
CA SER A 225 5.74 -10.61 0.42
C SER A 225 4.41 -9.86 0.31
N VAL A 226 3.96 -9.55 -0.93
CA VAL A 226 2.69 -8.85 -1.19
C VAL A 226 1.49 -9.73 -0.82
N ASP A 227 1.55 -11.02 -1.13
CA ASP A 227 0.50 -11.99 -0.78
C ASP A 227 0.30 -12.04 0.74
N SER A 228 1.40 -12.04 1.51
CA SER A 228 1.35 -11.96 2.97
C SER A 228 0.80 -10.61 3.45
N CYS A 229 1.32 -9.51 2.91
CA CYS A 229 0.93 -8.15 3.30
C CYS A 229 -0.59 -7.96 3.15
N THR A 230 -1.15 -8.45 2.04
CA THR A 230 -2.55 -8.25 1.69
C THR A 230 -3.53 -9.28 2.26
N LYS A 231 -3.04 -10.37 2.86
CA LYS A 231 -3.85 -11.53 3.28
C LYS A 231 -5.06 -11.20 4.16
N TYR A 232 -4.90 -10.25 5.09
CA TYR A 232 -5.91 -9.91 6.09
C TYR A 232 -6.73 -8.67 5.74
N MET A 233 -6.58 -8.15 4.52
CA MET A 233 -7.21 -6.91 4.11
C MET A 233 -8.56 -7.18 3.43
N GLU A 234 -9.58 -6.41 3.78
CA GLU A 234 -10.92 -6.48 3.19
C GLU A 234 -11.14 -5.32 2.21
N ASN A 235 -11.76 -5.57 1.06
CA ASN A 235 -12.16 -4.52 0.13
C ASN A 235 -13.67 -4.47 -0.13
N GLY A 236 -14.46 -5.24 0.64
CA GLY A 236 -15.92 -5.35 0.46
C GLY A 236 -16.65 -4.03 0.64
N GLY A 237 -16.14 -3.15 1.52
CA GLY A 237 -16.66 -1.80 1.74
C GLY A 237 -16.21 -0.75 0.74
N CYS A 238 -15.29 -1.08 -0.18
CA CYS A 238 -14.79 -0.13 -1.17
C CYS A 238 -15.83 0.16 -2.26
N SER A 239 -15.69 1.31 -2.91
CA SER A 239 -16.42 1.60 -4.16
C SER A 239 -16.08 0.56 -5.23
N ASP A 240 -17.00 0.33 -6.16
CA ASP A 240 -16.78 -0.66 -7.24
C ASP A 240 -15.57 -0.30 -8.11
N GLU A 241 -15.35 0.99 -8.37
CA GLU A 241 -14.16 1.48 -9.07
C GLU A 241 -12.86 1.08 -8.34
N LEU A 242 -12.83 1.25 -7.02
CA LEU A 242 -11.66 0.95 -6.21
C LEU A 242 -11.45 -0.56 -6.08
N LYS A 243 -12.53 -1.34 -5.96
CA LYS A 243 -12.48 -2.81 -6.02
C LYS A 243 -11.87 -3.29 -7.34
N GLN A 244 -12.30 -2.71 -8.45
CA GLN A 244 -11.80 -3.04 -9.78
C GLN A 244 -10.31 -2.70 -9.91
N LYS A 245 -9.89 -1.51 -9.50
CA LYS A 245 -8.47 -1.10 -9.48
C LYS A 245 -7.61 -2.06 -8.65
N LEU A 246 -8.05 -2.38 -7.43
CA LEU A 246 -7.35 -3.34 -6.57
C LEU A 246 -7.30 -4.75 -7.18
N GLN A 247 -8.34 -5.15 -7.91
CA GLN A 247 -8.36 -6.44 -8.59
C GLN A 247 -7.35 -6.50 -9.74
N TYR A 248 -7.20 -5.42 -10.52
CA TYR A 248 -6.16 -5.34 -11.55
C TYR A 248 -4.76 -5.42 -10.95
N LEU A 249 -4.47 -4.60 -9.93
CA LEU A 249 -3.20 -4.66 -9.20
C LEU A 249 -2.90 -6.07 -8.68
N LYS A 250 -3.85 -6.72 -8.02
CA LYS A 250 -3.70 -8.11 -7.56
C LYS A 250 -3.37 -9.06 -8.70
N SER A 251 -4.07 -8.95 -9.82
CA SER A 251 -3.88 -9.81 -10.97
C SER A 251 -2.51 -9.62 -11.61
N ASP A 252 -2.07 -8.37 -11.80
CA ASP A 252 -0.76 -8.08 -12.38
C ASP A 252 0.37 -8.47 -11.45
N PHE A 253 0.26 -8.21 -10.15
CA PHE A 253 1.28 -8.65 -9.18
C PHE A 253 1.39 -10.17 -9.14
N ALA A 254 0.27 -10.89 -9.15
CA ALA A 254 0.29 -12.36 -9.21
C ALA A 254 0.95 -12.86 -10.51
N SER A 255 0.66 -12.21 -11.64
CA SER A 255 1.24 -12.57 -12.95
C SER A 255 2.72 -12.25 -13.01
N LEU A 256 3.11 -11.05 -12.59
CA LEU A 256 4.50 -10.62 -12.48
C LEU A 256 5.29 -11.55 -11.57
N ARG A 257 4.75 -11.91 -10.40
CA ARG A 257 5.35 -12.89 -9.48
C ARG A 257 5.54 -14.25 -10.16
N SER A 258 4.53 -14.74 -10.88
CA SER A 258 4.62 -16.02 -11.58
C SER A 258 5.75 -16.05 -12.61
N HIS A 259 6.02 -14.93 -13.27
CA HIS A 259 7.13 -14.81 -14.21
C HIS A 259 8.47 -14.59 -13.51
N LEU A 260 8.55 -13.73 -12.50
CA LEU A 260 9.79 -13.44 -11.77
C LEU A 260 10.31 -14.63 -10.97
N CYS A 261 9.41 -15.44 -10.46
CA CYS A 261 9.74 -16.66 -9.73
C CYS A 261 9.86 -17.89 -10.65
N ASP A 262 9.71 -17.75 -11.97
CA ASP A 262 9.96 -18.84 -12.91
C ASP A 262 11.48 -19.08 -13.04
N PRO A 263 11.97 -20.32 -12.81
CA PRO A 263 13.39 -20.65 -12.96
C PRO A 263 13.96 -20.33 -14.36
N ASN A 264 13.11 -20.29 -15.39
CA ASN A 264 13.51 -20.00 -16.77
C ASN A 264 13.56 -18.49 -17.08
N LEU A 265 13.12 -17.62 -16.15
CA LEU A 265 13.12 -16.18 -16.41
C LEU A 265 14.53 -15.67 -16.69
N HIS A 266 15.53 -16.11 -15.93
CA HIS A 266 16.90 -15.64 -16.13
C HIS A 266 17.39 -15.90 -17.55
N THR A 267 17.13 -17.10 -18.10
CA THR A 267 17.41 -17.41 -19.51
C THR A 267 16.64 -16.49 -20.46
N SER A 268 15.35 -16.27 -20.20
CA SER A 268 14.53 -15.35 -21.00
C SER A 268 15.04 -13.90 -20.95
N VAL A 269 15.59 -13.45 -19.82
CA VAL A 269 16.19 -12.12 -19.66
C VAL A 269 17.51 -12.03 -20.42
N LEU A 270 18.33 -13.09 -20.42
CA LEU A 270 19.55 -13.15 -21.23
C LEU A 270 19.26 -13.08 -22.73
N GLU A 271 18.25 -13.80 -23.21
CA GLU A 271 17.79 -13.73 -24.61
C GLU A 271 17.28 -12.32 -24.95
N TRP A 272 16.47 -11.75 -24.05
CA TRP A 272 15.98 -10.39 -24.18
C TRP A 272 17.12 -9.37 -24.30
N ASN A 273 18.17 -9.51 -23.48
CA ASN A 273 19.35 -8.64 -23.52
C ASN A 273 20.10 -8.72 -24.85
N GLN A 274 20.08 -9.87 -25.52
CA GLN A 274 20.77 -10.06 -26.81
C GLN A 274 20.00 -9.44 -27.98
N CYS A 275 18.66 -9.42 -27.91
CA CYS A 275 17.82 -8.90 -28.99
C CYS A 275 17.42 -7.42 -28.81
N LEU A 276 17.48 -6.89 -27.58
CA LEU A 276 17.17 -5.49 -27.28
C LEU A 276 18.17 -4.55 -27.96
N ASN A 277 17.65 -3.60 -28.75
CA ASN A 277 18.45 -2.50 -29.26
C ASN A 277 18.53 -1.38 -28.20
N GLU A 278 19.50 -1.51 -27.28
CA GLU A 278 19.69 -0.56 -26.17
C GLU A 278 19.89 0.88 -26.66
N SER A 279 20.64 1.10 -27.76
CA SER A 279 20.83 2.44 -28.31
C SER A 279 19.52 3.05 -28.79
N ALA A 280 18.68 2.28 -29.50
CA ALA A 280 17.36 2.76 -29.92
C ALA A 280 16.43 3.01 -28.73
N PHE A 281 16.52 2.19 -27.68
CA PHE A 281 15.76 2.39 -26.46
C PHE A 281 16.12 3.70 -25.78
N GLN A 282 17.41 3.94 -25.51
CA GLN A 282 17.88 5.15 -24.84
C GLN A 282 17.58 6.41 -25.65
N SER A 283 17.87 6.41 -26.96
CA SER A 283 17.53 7.55 -27.83
C SER A 283 16.03 7.84 -27.88
N CYS A 284 15.18 6.82 -27.73
CA CYS A 284 13.74 7.01 -27.64
C CYS A 284 13.33 7.63 -26.30
N LEU A 285 13.90 7.16 -25.18
CA LEU A 285 13.64 7.70 -23.85
C LEU A 285 14.02 9.19 -23.73
N GLU A 286 15.10 9.62 -24.37
CA GLU A 286 15.53 11.03 -24.39
C GLU A 286 14.51 11.97 -25.05
N LEU A 287 13.64 11.45 -25.92
CA LEU A 287 12.62 12.22 -26.63
C LEU A 287 11.29 12.27 -25.86
N LEU A 288 11.16 11.51 -24.77
CA LEU A 288 9.91 11.44 -24.02
C LEU A 288 9.78 12.61 -23.03
N PRO A 289 8.58 13.18 -22.90
CA PRO A 289 8.29 14.09 -21.80
C PRO A 289 8.42 13.35 -20.47
N GLN A 290 8.92 14.04 -19.45
CA GLN A 290 8.96 13.56 -18.06
C GLN A 290 7.54 13.56 -17.49
N ASP A 291 6.73 12.59 -17.90
CA ASP A 291 5.36 12.39 -17.42
C ASP A 291 5.27 11.01 -16.72
N PRO A 292 4.89 10.96 -15.42
CA PRO A 292 4.71 9.72 -14.68
C PRO A 292 3.67 8.77 -15.30
N CYS A 293 2.75 9.25 -16.16
CA CYS A 293 1.77 8.46 -16.89
C CYS A 293 2.15 8.17 -18.35
N SER A 294 3.39 8.47 -18.75
CA SER A 294 3.82 8.22 -20.12
C SER A 294 3.92 6.73 -20.43
N THR A 295 3.00 6.23 -21.26
CA THR A 295 3.15 4.93 -21.94
C THR A 295 4.27 4.95 -22.99
N GLY A 296 4.86 6.12 -23.26
CA GLY A 296 5.99 6.30 -24.16
C GLY A 296 7.18 5.43 -23.79
N ASN A 297 7.47 5.24 -22.50
CA ASN A 297 8.54 4.35 -22.04
C ASN A 297 8.31 2.91 -22.53
N TYR A 298 7.07 2.41 -22.44
CA TYR A 298 6.72 1.10 -22.94
C TYR A 298 6.77 1.02 -24.47
N ASN A 299 6.31 2.05 -25.17
CA ASN A 299 6.39 2.09 -26.63
C ASN A 299 7.84 2.10 -27.12
N CYS A 300 8.72 2.87 -26.47
CA CYS A 300 10.17 2.83 -26.73
C CYS A 300 10.73 1.44 -26.49
N PHE A 301 10.32 0.80 -25.39
CA PHE A 301 10.72 -0.57 -25.07
C PHE A 301 10.26 -1.56 -26.15
N LEU A 302 9.00 -1.51 -26.59
CA LEU A 302 8.47 -2.38 -27.65
C LEU A 302 9.19 -2.17 -28.98
N ASN A 303 9.49 -0.93 -29.36
CA ASN A 303 10.24 -0.62 -30.58
C ASN A 303 11.67 -1.17 -30.52
N ALA A 304 12.32 -1.04 -29.38
CA ALA A 304 13.67 -1.55 -29.16
C ALA A 304 13.73 -3.09 -29.10
N THR A 305 12.60 -3.75 -28.84
CA THR A 305 12.48 -5.22 -28.74
C THR A 305 11.82 -5.87 -29.95
N THR A 306 11.74 -5.17 -31.09
CA THR A 306 11.15 -5.71 -32.34
C THR A 306 11.82 -7.01 -32.83
N ARG A 307 13.06 -7.26 -32.43
CA ARG A 307 13.82 -8.49 -32.75
C ARG A 307 13.67 -9.60 -31.70
N CYS A 308 12.95 -9.34 -30.61
CA CYS A 308 12.77 -10.25 -29.49
C CYS A 308 11.52 -11.11 -29.65
N THR A 309 11.52 -12.28 -29.00
CA THR A 309 10.34 -13.14 -28.91
C THR A 309 9.28 -12.49 -28.01
N ARG A 310 8.17 -12.04 -28.61
CA ARG A 310 7.11 -11.29 -27.93
C ARG A 310 6.44 -12.05 -26.79
N ASP A 311 6.28 -13.36 -26.94
CA ASP A 311 5.60 -14.20 -25.94
C ASP A 311 6.54 -14.76 -24.86
N SER A 312 7.79 -14.28 -24.82
CA SER A 312 8.78 -14.72 -23.83
C SER A 312 8.36 -14.31 -22.40
N PRO A 313 8.74 -15.10 -21.38
CA PRO A 313 8.49 -14.78 -19.98
C PRO A 313 8.94 -13.36 -19.58
N ALA A 314 10.12 -12.92 -20.05
CA ALA A 314 10.64 -11.59 -19.77
C ALA A 314 9.76 -10.48 -20.36
N MET A 315 9.31 -10.61 -21.60
CA MET A 315 8.42 -9.61 -22.23
C MET A 315 7.07 -9.50 -21.51
N LYS A 316 6.51 -10.64 -21.08
CA LYS A 316 5.27 -10.67 -20.30
C LYS A 316 5.46 -10.05 -18.92
N ALA A 317 6.57 -10.35 -18.24
CA ALA A 317 6.92 -9.72 -16.97
C ALA A 317 7.02 -8.19 -17.08
N VAL A 318 7.66 -7.67 -18.14
CA VAL A 318 7.75 -6.21 -18.37
C VAL A 318 6.36 -5.59 -18.54
N HIS A 319 5.47 -6.25 -19.28
CA HIS A 319 4.11 -5.76 -19.47
C HIS A 319 3.36 -5.62 -18.13
N HIS A 320 3.41 -6.64 -17.27
CA HIS A 320 2.78 -6.57 -15.94
C HIS A 320 3.45 -5.53 -15.03
N ALA A 321 4.77 -5.44 -15.03
CA ALA A 321 5.50 -4.43 -14.23
C ALA A 321 5.10 -2.99 -14.61
N ILE A 322 4.88 -2.73 -15.89
CA ILE A 322 4.46 -1.41 -16.37
C ILE A 322 3.00 -1.13 -16.03
N ASN A 323 2.10 -2.09 -16.19
CA ASN A 323 0.71 -1.90 -15.79
C ASN A 323 0.57 -1.67 -14.28
N ILE A 324 1.39 -2.35 -13.45
CA ILE A 324 1.49 -2.05 -12.01
C ILE A 324 1.91 -0.61 -11.77
N HIS A 325 2.97 -0.14 -12.43
CA HIS A 325 3.45 1.24 -12.29
C HIS A 325 2.38 2.27 -12.66
N LEU A 326 1.65 2.02 -13.75
CA LEU A 326 0.58 2.90 -14.22
C LEU A 326 -0.61 2.90 -13.25
N ASP A 327 -1.04 1.72 -12.79
CA ASP A 327 -2.10 1.60 -11.80
C ASP A 327 -1.75 2.34 -10.52
N LEU A 328 -0.55 2.14 -9.98
CA LEU A 328 -0.05 2.80 -8.76
C LEU A 328 0.10 4.32 -8.89
N LYS A 329 -0.01 4.85 -10.10
CA LYS A 329 -0.01 6.30 -10.38
C LYS A 329 -1.36 6.81 -10.84
N ASN A 330 -2.40 5.97 -10.82
CA ASN A 330 -3.74 6.25 -11.34
C ASN A 330 -3.73 6.67 -12.82
N CYS A 331 -2.85 6.08 -13.61
CA CYS A 331 -2.77 6.29 -15.05
C CYS A 331 -3.61 5.25 -15.81
N SER A 332 -3.87 5.52 -17.09
CA SER A 332 -4.53 4.54 -17.97
C SER A 332 -3.61 3.33 -18.20
N ARG A 333 -4.22 2.14 -18.14
CA ARG A 333 -3.55 0.87 -18.39
C ARG A 333 -3.25 0.67 -19.86
N ILE A 334 -2.35 -0.26 -20.15
CA ILE A 334 -2.06 -0.69 -21.53
C ILE A 334 -2.89 -1.93 -21.81
N ASP A 335 -3.93 -1.79 -22.63
CA ASP A 335 -4.77 -2.90 -23.03
C ASP A 335 -4.02 -3.81 -24.03
N GLY A 336 -4.07 -5.12 -23.79
CA GLY A 336 -3.41 -6.12 -24.65
C GLY A 336 -3.92 -6.14 -26.09
N ASN A 337 -5.06 -5.51 -26.38
CA ASN A 337 -5.67 -5.41 -27.71
C ASN A 337 -5.29 -4.11 -28.47
N ASP A 338 -4.84 -3.06 -27.78
CA ASP A 338 -4.41 -1.80 -28.43
C ASP A 338 -3.01 -1.89 -29.03
N VAL A 339 -2.36 -3.05 -28.87
CA VAL A 339 -1.20 -3.43 -29.65
C VAL A 339 -1.67 -3.87 -31.04
N ASN A 340 -2.21 -2.94 -31.85
CA ASN A 340 -2.45 -3.15 -33.28
C ASN A 340 -1.17 -2.82 -34.06
N ILE A 341 -0.38 -3.86 -34.32
CA ILE A 341 1.07 -3.80 -34.65
C ILE A 341 1.35 -3.59 -36.16
N ASN A 342 0.36 -3.21 -36.98
CA ASN A 342 0.53 -3.12 -38.43
C ASN A 342 0.64 -1.71 -39.02
N THR A 343 0.65 -0.65 -38.20
CA THR A 343 0.93 0.70 -38.68
C THR A 343 2.35 1.12 -38.31
N PRO A 344 3.20 1.49 -39.28
CA PRO A 344 4.43 2.23 -39.00
C PRO A 344 4.04 3.46 -38.17
N LEU A 345 4.51 3.55 -36.92
CA LEU A 345 4.27 4.74 -36.11
C LEU A 345 4.89 5.93 -36.82
N ASP A 346 4.04 6.77 -37.39
CA ASP A 346 4.42 8.04 -37.99
C ASP A 346 4.80 8.97 -36.83
N LEU A 347 6.11 9.04 -36.56
CA LEU A 347 6.78 9.78 -35.48
C LEU A 347 6.58 11.32 -35.55
N LYS A 348 5.56 11.82 -36.26
CA LYS A 348 5.45 13.23 -36.63
C LYS A 348 4.29 14.02 -36.04
N ASN A 349 3.42 13.45 -35.23
CA ASN A 349 2.40 14.24 -34.52
C ASN A 349 2.02 13.62 -33.17
N CYS A 350 2.77 13.93 -32.11
CA CYS A 350 2.23 13.89 -30.76
C CYS A 350 1.29 15.08 -30.57
N ASN A 351 -0.02 14.91 -30.86
CA ASN A 351 -1.09 15.73 -30.29
C ASN A 351 -2.50 15.12 -30.54
N ARG A 352 -3.14 14.71 -29.44
CA ARG A 352 -4.58 14.43 -29.19
C ARG A 352 -5.20 13.22 -29.94
N ILE A 353 -6.10 12.42 -29.33
CA ILE A 353 -7.44 12.81 -28.85
C ILE A 353 -7.96 11.87 -27.74
N ASP A 354 -8.62 12.47 -26.76
CA ASP A 354 -9.53 11.92 -25.75
C ASP A 354 -10.88 11.52 -26.39
N CYS A 355 -11.37 10.30 -26.15
CA CYS A 355 -12.75 9.90 -26.44
C CYS A 355 -13.26 8.95 -25.35
N ASN A 356 -13.77 9.55 -24.27
CA ASN A 356 -14.62 8.92 -23.25
C ASN A 356 -16.00 8.47 -23.82
N ASP A 357 -16.65 7.60 -23.04
CA ASP A 357 -18.10 7.38 -22.92
C ASP A 357 -18.91 6.95 -24.17
N GLY A 358 -19.51 5.75 -24.03
CA GLY A 358 -20.91 5.53 -24.41
C GLY A 358 -21.28 5.51 -25.90
N ASN A 359 -21.43 4.29 -26.42
CA ASN A 359 -22.42 3.91 -27.43
C ASN A 359 -22.32 4.59 -28.82
N GLY A 360 -21.67 3.92 -29.77
CA GLY A 360 -21.78 4.26 -31.19
C GLY A 360 -20.85 3.44 -32.07
N GLY A 361 -21.32 2.29 -32.56
CA GLY A 361 -20.62 1.54 -33.59
C GLY A 361 -20.55 2.34 -34.89
N ILE A 362 -19.35 2.69 -35.35
CA ILE A 362 -19.10 3.18 -36.71
C ILE A 362 -18.23 2.16 -37.43
N THR A 363 -18.85 1.32 -38.25
CA THR A 363 -18.16 0.49 -39.23
C THR A 363 -17.66 1.37 -40.37
N THR A 364 -16.35 1.53 -40.51
CA THR A 364 -15.73 2.31 -41.58
C THR A 364 -15.78 1.53 -42.90
N SER A 365 -16.58 1.99 -43.88
CA SER A 365 -16.59 1.41 -45.23
C SER A 365 -15.51 2.04 -46.13
N PRO A 366 -14.97 1.32 -47.13
CA PRO A 366 -13.89 1.78 -48.02
C PRO A 366 -14.16 3.10 -48.76
N LYS A 367 -15.43 3.51 -48.90
CA LYS A 367 -15.82 4.76 -49.58
C LYS A 367 -15.50 6.01 -48.76
N ILE A 368 -15.37 5.91 -47.44
CA ILE A 368 -15.03 7.05 -46.57
C ILE A 368 -13.52 7.34 -46.63
N LEU A 369 -12.70 6.28 -46.75
CA LEU A 369 -11.23 6.40 -46.86
C LEU A 369 -10.78 7.09 -48.14
N LEU A 370 -11.46 6.84 -49.27
CA LEU A 370 -11.08 7.45 -50.56
C LEU A 370 -11.32 8.97 -50.58
N THR A 371 -12.37 9.43 -49.90
CA THR A 371 -12.73 10.86 -49.84
C THR A 371 -11.79 11.65 -48.94
N LEU A 372 -11.31 11.04 -47.85
CA LEU A 372 -10.31 11.64 -46.95
C LEU A 372 -8.92 11.74 -47.60
N ALA A 373 -8.50 10.73 -48.37
CA ALA A 373 -7.23 10.78 -49.11
C ALA A 373 -7.22 11.88 -50.20
N ALA A 374 -8.35 12.10 -50.88
CA ALA A 374 -8.48 13.15 -51.89
C ALA A 374 -8.42 14.58 -51.30
N LEU A 375 -8.88 14.77 -50.06
CA LEU A 375 -8.81 16.04 -49.32
C LEU A 375 -7.40 16.37 -48.82
N CYS A 376 -6.58 15.36 -48.52
CA CYS A 376 -5.19 15.59 -48.10
C CYS A 376 -4.26 15.99 -49.25
N ILE A 377 -4.54 15.54 -50.48
CA ILE A 377 -3.72 15.87 -51.66
C ILE A 377 -4.00 17.30 -52.16
N SER A 378 -5.22 17.80 -51.97
CA SER A 378 -5.61 19.17 -52.41
C SER A 378 -5.16 20.29 -51.46
N LEU A 379 -4.63 19.96 -50.28
CA LEU A 379 -4.17 20.92 -49.27
C LEU A 379 -2.65 21.13 -49.22
N PHE A 380 -1.87 20.53 -50.13
CA PHE A 380 -0.45 20.85 -50.28
C PHE A 380 -0.26 22.08 -51.20
N PRO A 381 0.21 23.24 -50.71
CA PRO A 381 0.66 24.30 -51.59
C PRO A 381 2.03 23.92 -52.16
N LEU A 382 2.13 23.81 -53.48
CA LEU A 382 3.38 23.74 -54.23
C LEU A 382 4.20 25.00 -53.91
N ARG A 383 5.26 24.87 -53.10
CA ARG A 383 6.32 25.87 -53.03
C ARG A 383 7.16 25.77 -54.31
N LYS A 384 7.17 26.86 -55.08
CA LYS A 384 8.23 27.19 -56.05
C LYS A 384 9.39 27.84 -55.32
#